data_AF-A0A377V558-F1
#
_entry.id   AF-A0A377V558-F1
#
_cell.length_a   1.000
_cell.length_b   1.000
_cell.length_c   1.000
_cell.angle_alpha   90.00
_cell.angle_beta   90.00
_cell.angle_gamma   90.00
#
_symmetry.space_group_name_H-M   'P 1'
#
loop_
_entity.id
_entity.type
_entity.pdbx_description
1 polymer ?
#
loop_
_entity_poly.entity_id
_entity_poly.type
_entity_poly.pdbx_seq_one_letter_code
_entity_poly.pdbx_strand_id
1 'polypeptide(L)'
;MGFSPSKSIPSVTKELNGKEHVVNSSIQKKGDFTVLVIQEVTPRLVLRSGNAVVGLENSGFGKVHAADGSTVSRQVERVEKPESN
;
A
#
# COMPACT_ATOMS: atom_id res chain seq x y z
N MET A 1 3.60 -4.30 3.08
CA MET A 1 3.63 -5.72 3.48
C MET A 1 4.95 -6.33 3.05
N GLY A 2 5.64 -7.08 3.91
CA GLY A 2 6.91 -7.72 3.57
C GLY A 2 6.72 -9.17 3.09
N PHE A 3 7.43 -9.54 2.03
CA PHE A 3 7.47 -10.88 1.45
C PHE A 3 8.92 -11.35 1.38
N SER A 4 9.11 -12.67 1.51
CA SER A 4 10.41 -13.28 1.25
C SER A 4 10.85 -12.99 -0.20
N PRO A 5 12.14 -12.68 -0.46
CA PRO A 5 12.62 -12.34 -1.80
C PRO A 5 12.49 -13.48 -2.82
N SER A 6 12.40 -14.72 -2.34
CA SER A 6 12.23 -15.93 -3.16
C SER A 6 10.77 -16.23 -3.51
N LYS A 7 9.81 -15.49 -2.97
CA LYS A 7 8.38 -15.67 -3.25
C LYS A 7 7.89 -14.68 -4.30
N SER A 8 6.95 -15.12 -5.12
CA SER A 8 6.23 -14.24 -6.04
C SER A 8 5.43 -13.19 -5.28
N ILE A 9 5.35 -11.98 -5.83
CA ILE A 9 4.55 -10.90 -5.26
C ILE A 9 3.10 -11.06 -5.73
N PRO A 10 2.13 -11.15 -4.81
CA PRO A 10 0.72 -11.28 -5.18
C PRO A 10 0.17 -9.98 -5.76
N SER A 11 -0.93 -10.08 -6.51
CA SER A 11 -1.76 -8.91 -6.78
C SER A 11 -2.52 -8.52 -5.51
N VAL A 12 -2.82 -7.23 -5.37
CA VAL A 12 -3.53 -6.69 -4.21
C VAL A 12 -4.73 -5.86 -4.64
N THR A 13 -5.85 -6.09 -3.97
CA THR A 13 -7.09 -5.30 -4.06
C THR A 13 -7.54 -4.92 -2.66
N LYS A 14 -8.33 -3.85 -2.54
CA LYS A 14 -9.09 -3.56 -1.32
C LYS A 14 -10.49 -4.14 -1.44
N GLU A 15 -11.03 -4.57 -0.32
CA GLU A 15 -12.44 -4.96 -0.22
C GLU A 15 -13.24 -3.76 0.31
N LEU A 16 -14.28 -3.38 -0.43
CA LEU A 16 -15.24 -2.36 -0.04
C LEU A 16 -16.65 -2.86 -0.37
N ASN A 17 -17.50 -2.98 0.64
CA ASN A 17 -18.91 -3.36 0.50
C ASN A 17 -19.12 -4.69 -0.26
N GLY A 18 -18.29 -5.68 0.02
CA GLY A 18 -18.29 -7.00 -0.61
C GLY A 18 -17.67 -7.04 -2.01
N LYS A 19 -17.05 -5.96 -2.47
CA LYS A 19 -16.45 -5.85 -3.81
C LYS A 19 -14.96 -5.53 -3.73
N GLU A 20 -14.20 -6.13 -4.64
CA GLU A 20 -12.77 -5.86 -4.76
C GLU A 20 -12.51 -4.68 -5.70
N HIS A 21 -11.64 -3.77 -5.27
CA HIS A 21 -11.19 -2.62 -6.05
C HIS A 21 -9.66 -2.64 -6.18
N VAL A 22 -9.17 -2.31 -7.36
CA VAL A 22 -7.73 -2.16 -7.60
C VAL A 22 -7.20 -0.99 -6.79
N VAL A 23 -6.00 -1.17 -6.24
CA VAL A 23 -5.30 -0.16 -5.44
C VAL A 23 -4.00 0.23 -6.14
N ASN A 24 -3.58 1.48 -5.98
CA ASN A 24 -2.24 1.86 -6.41
C ASN A 24 -1.22 1.24 -5.46
N SER A 25 -0.28 0.49 -6.02
CA SER A 25 0.77 -0.17 -5.27
C SER A 25 2.10 -0.16 -6.01
N SER A 26 3.17 -0.27 -5.25
CA SER A 26 4.54 -0.33 -5.75
C SER A 26 5.33 -1.39 -5.00
N ILE A 27 6.38 -1.91 -5.64
CA ILE A 27 7.28 -2.89 -5.05
C ILE A 27 8.58 -2.20 -4.69
N GLN A 28 9.06 -2.41 -3.47
CA GLN A 28 10.34 -1.90 -2.98
C GLN A 28 11.16 -3.03 -2.37
N LYS A 29 12.49 -2.98 -2.43
CA LYS A 29 13.36 -3.85 -1.64
C LYS A 29 13.72 -3.15 -0.33
N LYS A 30 13.54 -3.81 0.81
CA LYS A 30 13.98 -3.32 2.13
C LYS A 30 14.68 -4.43 2.88
N GLY A 31 16.01 -4.33 2.97
CA GLY A 31 16.86 -5.40 3.51
C GLY A 31 16.59 -6.73 2.79
N ASP A 32 16.34 -7.78 3.56
CA ASP A 32 16.06 -9.13 3.07
C ASP A 32 14.59 -9.35 2.69
N PHE A 33 13.79 -8.30 2.50
CA PHE A 33 12.38 -8.41 2.13
C PHE A 33 12.05 -7.63 0.87
N THR A 34 11.13 -8.20 0.08
CA THR A 34 10.40 -7.46 -0.95
C THR A 34 9.14 -6.91 -0.32
N VAL A 35 8.99 -5.59 -0.33
CA VAL A 35 7.88 -4.88 0.30
C VAL A 35 6.90 -4.40 -0.76
N LEU A 36 5.66 -4.86 -0.66
CA LEU A 36 4.52 -4.29 -1.38
C LEU A 36 3.99 -3.09 -0.61
N VAL A 37 4.13 -1.90 -1.19
CA VAL A 37 3.65 -0.63 -0.64
C VAL A 37 2.32 -0.30 -1.29
N ILE A 38 1.29 -0.13 -0.48
CA ILE A 38 -0.06 0.26 -0.92
C ILE A 38 -0.22 1.73 -0.55
N GLN A 39 -0.58 2.57 -1.52
CA GLN A 39 -0.61 4.03 -1.36
C GLN A 39 -1.90 4.54 -0.71
N GLU A 40 -2.59 3.69 0.05
CA GLU A 40 -3.79 4.04 0.81
C GLU A 40 -3.90 3.15 2.06
N VAL A 41 -4.68 3.61 3.04
CA VAL A 41 -5.01 2.84 4.25
C VAL A 41 -6.46 2.36 4.11
N THR A 42 -6.69 1.07 4.24
CA THR A 42 -8.01 0.43 4.11
C THR A 42 -8.22 -0.59 5.23
N PRO A 43 -9.46 -0.83 5.69
CA PRO A 43 -9.75 -1.86 6.68
C PRO A 43 -9.47 -3.28 6.17
N ARG A 44 -9.64 -3.53 4.86
CA ARG A 44 -9.55 -4.89 4.29
C ARG A 44 -8.84 -4.91 2.95
N LEU A 45 -8.03 -5.95 2.77
CA LEU A 45 -7.27 -6.22 1.56
C LEU A 45 -7.41 -7.68 1.18
N VAL A 46 -7.31 -7.96 -0.12
CA VAL A 46 -7.25 -9.31 -0.67
C VAL A 46 -5.98 -9.45 -1.49
N LEU A 47 -5.20 -10.48 -1.20
CA LEU A 47 -3.99 -10.85 -1.91
C LEU A 47 -4.26 -12.10 -2.75
N ARG A 48 -3.88 -12.08 -4.04
CA ARG A 48 -4.10 -13.20 -4.95
C ARG A 48 -2.82 -13.62 -5.66
N SER A 49 -2.59 -14.92 -5.74
CA SER A 49 -1.50 -15.52 -6.51
C SER A 49 -1.99 -16.80 -7.17
N GLY A 50 -2.32 -16.71 -8.46
CA GLY A 50 -3.05 -17.78 -9.15
C GLY A 50 -4.37 -18.08 -8.43
N ASN A 51 -4.54 -19.32 -7.97
CA ASN A 51 -5.74 -19.77 -7.24
C ASN A 51 -5.66 -19.52 -5.71
N ALA A 52 -4.52 -19.08 -5.19
CA ALA A 52 -4.35 -18.78 -3.78
C ALA A 52 -4.92 -17.40 -3.44
N VAL A 53 -5.69 -17.32 -2.35
CA VAL A 53 -6.33 -16.10 -1.87
C VAL A 53 -6.05 -15.93 -0.39
N VAL A 54 -5.61 -14.73 0.01
CA VAL A 54 -5.40 -14.36 1.42
C VAL A 54 -6.13 -13.06 1.69
N GLY A 55 -7.06 -13.08 2.64
CA GLY A 55 -7.68 -11.88 3.17
C GLY A 55 -6.85 -11.29 4.31
N LEU A 56 -6.72 -9.97 4.35
CA LEU A 56 -6.08 -9.24 5.44
C LEU A 56 -7.05 -8.20 6.01
N GLU A 57 -7.17 -8.17 7.33
CA GLU A 57 -7.95 -7.19 8.07
C GLU A 57 -7.05 -6.30 8.93
N ASN A 58 -7.16 -4.98 8.74
CA ASN A 58 -6.48 -3.98 9.52
C ASN A 58 -7.37 -3.55 10.71
N SER A 59 -7.26 -4.27 11.82
CA SER A 59 -8.02 -4.00 13.06
C SER A 59 -7.66 -2.67 13.74
N GLY A 60 -6.60 -2.00 13.29
CA GLY A 60 -6.17 -0.65 13.71
C GLY A 60 -6.77 0.49 12.87
N PHE A 61 -7.50 0.17 11.80
CA PHE A 61 -8.12 1.17 10.93
C PHE A 61 -9.02 2.13 11.74
N GLY A 62 -8.82 3.45 11.57
CA GLY A 62 -9.57 4.48 12.27
C GLY A 62 -9.25 4.64 13.76
N LYS A 63 -8.38 3.81 14.35
CA LYS A 63 -7.98 3.91 15.77
C LYS A 63 -6.77 4.81 16.01
N VAL A 64 -5.93 4.99 14.99
CA VAL A 64 -4.72 5.82 15.05
C VAL A 64 -4.78 6.87 13.96
N HIS A 65 -4.69 8.14 14.34
CA HIS A 65 -4.63 9.27 13.41
C HIS A 65 -3.17 9.67 13.22
N ALA A 66 -2.65 9.53 12.00
CA ALA A 66 -1.35 10.09 11.64
C ALA A 66 -1.53 11.57 11.27
N ALA A 67 -0.51 12.40 11.53
CA ALA A 67 -0.54 13.81 11.13
C ALA A 67 -0.60 13.94 9.59
N ASP A 68 -1.38 14.91 9.10
CA ASP A 68 -1.53 15.18 7.67
C ASP A 68 -0.17 15.54 7.05
N GLY A 69 0.25 14.76 6.05
CA GLY A 69 1.49 14.99 5.30
C GLY A 69 1.22 14.93 3.80
N SER A 70 1.73 15.90 3.04
CA SER A 70 1.51 16.02 1.60
C SER A 70 2.31 15.00 0.76
N THR A 71 3.23 14.26 1.39
CA THR A 71 4.00 13.21 0.72
C THR A 71 4.12 11.95 1.59
N VAL A 72 4.37 10.81 0.94
CA VAL A 72 4.59 9.51 1.60
C VAL A 72 5.91 9.43 2.38
N SER A 73 6.74 10.48 2.34
CA SER A 73 8.01 10.59 3.07
C SER A 73 8.02 11.83 3.93
N ARG A 74 8.33 11.70 5.22
CA ARG A 74 8.49 12.87 6.11
C ARG A 74 9.62 13.81 5.69
N GLN A 75 10.48 13.39 4.77
CA GLN A 75 11.65 14.16 4.31
C GLN A 75 11.39 14.91 3.00
N VAL A 76 10.19 14.80 2.42
CA VAL A 76 9.87 15.41 1.12
C VAL A 76 8.63 16.27 1.27
N GLU A 77 8.69 17.48 0.72
CA GLU A 77 7.56 18.38 0.59
C GLU A 77 7.22 18.58 -0.88
N ARG A 78 5.94 18.50 -1.24
CA ARG A 78 5.49 18.85 -2.59
C ARG A 78 5.45 20.38 -2.69
N VAL A 79 6.28 20.93 -3.56
CA VAL A 79 6.27 22.36 -3.91
C VAL A 79 5.82 22.55 -5.36
N GLU A 80 5.01 23.56 -5.64
CA GLU A 80 4.71 23.99 -7.00
C GLU A 80 5.88 24.78 -7.58
N LYS A 81 6.30 24.44 -8.80
CA LYS A 81 7.39 25.15 -9.47
C LYS A 81 6.79 26.35 -10.20
N PRO A 82 7.23 27.59 -9.94
CA PRO A 82 6.75 28.76 -10.69
C PRO A 82 7.25 28.67 -12.14
N GLU A 83 6.40 29.05 -13.09
CA GLU A 83 6.76 29.13 -14.50
C GLU A 83 7.83 30.21 -14.68
N SER A 84 8.99 29.83 -15.23
CA SER A 84 10.01 30.79 -15.66
C SER A 84 9.54 31.46 -16.94
N ASN A 85 9.20 32.74 -16.84
CA ASN A 85 8.94 33.63 -17.97
C ASN A 85 10.25 34.08 -18.62
#